data_AF-A0A5R2MT83-F1
#
_entry.id   AF-A0A5R2MT83-F1
#
_cell.length_a   1.000
_cell.length_b   1.000
_cell.length_c   1.000
_cell.angle_alpha   90.00
_cell.angle_beta   90.00
_cell.angle_gamma   90.00
#
_symmetry.space_group_name_H-M   'P 1'
#
loop_
_entity.id
_entity.type
_entity.pdbx_description
1 polymer ?
#
loop_
_entity_poly.entity_id
_entity_poly.type
_entity_poly.pdbx_seq_one_letter_code
_entity_poly.pdbx_strand_id
1 'polypeptide(L)'
;ARPRIEAAVRQGGLRVSDLEGRDRLIKSEALAVTLYPAVAVPVADVILVTVKSGATQDMAALIKAHARPDAVVVSLQNGVDNADRLSAALGRQTVLA
;
A
#
# COMPACT_ATOMS: atom_id res chain seq x y z
N ALA A 1 -1.71 1.07 12.90
CA ALA A 1 -1.47 2.40 12.29
C ALA A 1 -0.24 3.07 12.93
N ARG A 2 0.46 3.99 12.23
CA ARG A 2 1.58 4.77 12.77
C ARG A 2 1.32 6.29 12.61
N PRO A 3 0.56 6.92 13.51
CA PRO A 3 0.13 8.33 13.36
C PRO A 3 1.27 9.32 13.17
N ARG A 4 2.41 9.08 13.85
CA ARG A 4 3.62 9.91 13.70
C ARG A 4 4.13 9.97 12.27
N ILE A 5 4.04 8.86 11.51
CA ILE A 5 4.53 8.80 10.12
C ILE A 5 3.57 9.55 9.20
N GLU A 6 2.25 9.36 9.35
CA GLU A 6 1.27 10.13 8.59
C GLU A 6 1.47 11.63 8.80
N ALA A 7 1.56 12.08 10.06
CA ALA A 7 1.75 13.49 10.38
C ALA A 7 3.03 14.05 9.74
N ALA A 8 4.14 13.31 9.81
CA ALA A 8 5.41 13.73 9.20
C ALA A 8 5.28 13.90 7.67
N VAL A 9 4.63 12.97 6.98
CA VAL A 9 4.46 13.07 5.51
C VAL A 9 3.49 14.21 5.14
N ARG A 10 2.42 14.39 5.90
CA ARG A 10 1.46 15.49 5.67
C ARG A 10 2.05 16.87 5.90
N GLN A 11 2.98 17.00 6.85
CA GLN A 11 3.65 18.27 7.16
C GLN A 11 4.83 18.55 6.23
N GLY A 12 5.65 17.53 5.94
CA GLY A 12 6.95 17.71 5.29
C GLY A 12 7.06 17.17 3.87
N GLY A 13 6.04 16.47 3.36
CA GLY A 13 6.14 15.73 2.11
C GLY A 13 6.97 14.45 2.21
N LEU A 14 7.39 13.92 1.06
CA LEU A 14 8.22 12.72 0.95
C LEU A 14 9.47 13.02 0.14
N ARG A 15 10.64 13.00 0.78
CA ARG A 15 11.93 13.08 0.10
C ARG A 15 12.36 11.68 -0.35
N VAL A 16 12.65 11.54 -1.64
CA VAL A 16 13.10 10.30 -2.27
C VAL A 16 14.50 10.52 -2.80
N SER A 17 15.45 9.71 -2.32
CA SER A 17 16.83 9.74 -2.79
C SER A 17 17.34 8.32 -3.11
N ASP A 18 18.34 8.22 -3.99
CA ASP A 18 18.98 6.95 -4.33
C ASP A 18 20.50 7.09 -4.50
N LEU A 19 21.15 5.96 -4.82
CA LEU A 19 22.61 5.88 -4.98
C LEU A 19 23.10 6.52 -6.29
N GLU A 20 22.21 6.77 -7.25
CA GLU A 20 22.52 7.42 -8.54
C GLU A 20 22.44 8.95 -8.43
N GLY A 21 22.30 9.48 -7.21
CA GLY A 21 22.24 10.91 -6.94
C GLY A 21 20.86 11.52 -7.17
N ARG A 22 19.80 10.70 -7.33
CA ARG A 22 18.44 11.24 -7.27
C ARG A 22 18.20 11.82 -5.89
N ASP A 23 17.59 13.00 -5.86
CA ASP A 23 17.12 13.62 -4.64
C ASP A 23 15.93 14.52 -4.97
N ARG A 24 14.73 14.08 -4.62
CA ARG A 24 13.48 14.75 -4.98
C ARG A 24 12.55 14.85 -3.79
N LEU A 25 12.00 16.04 -3.56
CA LEU A 25 10.92 16.24 -2.61
C LEU A 25 9.56 16.19 -3.34
N ILE A 26 8.73 15.23 -2.98
CA ILE A 26 7.31 15.22 -3.32
C ILE A 26 6.60 16.04 -2.24
N LYS A 27 5.97 17.15 -2.65
CA LYS A 27 5.28 18.03 -1.71
C LYS A 27 4.03 17.34 -1.13
N SER A 28 3.62 17.74 0.07
CA SER A 28 2.49 17.12 0.77
C SER A 28 1.16 17.29 0.02
N GLU A 29 0.98 18.36 -0.77
CA GLU A 29 -0.24 18.59 -1.55
C GLU A 29 -0.40 17.58 -2.69
N ALA A 30 0.70 16.94 -3.12
CA ALA A 30 0.68 15.88 -4.11
C ALA A 30 0.45 14.48 -3.50
N LEU A 31 0.28 14.38 -2.18
CA LEU A 31 0.18 13.12 -1.45
C LEU A 31 -1.14 12.99 -0.69
N ALA A 32 -1.91 11.96 -1.02
CA ALA A 32 -3.00 11.48 -0.17
C ALA A 32 -2.46 10.39 0.77
N VAL A 33 -2.34 10.71 2.05
CA VAL A 33 -1.90 9.77 3.10
C VAL A 33 -3.05 9.57 4.07
N THR A 34 -3.33 8.36 4.52
CA THR A 34 -4.40 8.12 5.49
C THR A 34 -4.09 6.90 6.36
N LEU A 35 -4.52 6.93 7.62
CA LEU A 35 -4.53 5.74 8.48
C LEU A 35 -5.79 4.90 8.32
N TYR A 36 -6.74 5.34 7.51
CA TYR A 36 -8.08 4.75 7.35
C TYR A 36 -8.23 4.11 5.97
N PRO A 37 -8.06 2.79 5.85
CA PRO A 37 -8.15 2.07 4.57
C PRO A 37 -9.46 2.29 3.84
N ALA A 38 -10.57 2.43 4.57
CA ALA A 38 -11.89 2.71 4.01
C ALA A 38 -11.97 4.01 3.19
N VAL A 39 -10.99 4.92 3.31
CA VAL A 39 -10.94 6.15 2.52
C VAL A 39 -10.17 5.95 1.20
N ALA A 40 -9.06 5.21 1.24
CA ALA A 40 -8.15 5.10 0.09
C ALA A 40 -8.39 3.87 -0.77
N VAL A 41 -8.77 2.74 -0.17
CA VAL A 41 -8.89 1.45 -0.86
C VAL A 41 -10.08 1.39 -1.83
N PRO A 42 -11.27 1.96 -1.55
CA PRO A 42 -12.42 1.85 -2.46
C PRO A 42 -12.25 2.55 -3.81
N VAL A 43 -11.34 3.53 -3.89
CA VAL A 43 -11.11 4.32 -5.12
C VAL A 43 -9.89 3.83 -5.91
N ALA A 44 -9.17 2.83 -5.41
CA ALA A 44 -7.96 2.34 -6.03
C ALA A 44 -8.27 1.30 -7.12
N ASP A 45 -7.83 1.56 -8.35
CA ASP A 45 -7.78 0.56 -9.42
C ASP A 45 -6.59 -0.40 -9.26
N VAL A 46 -5.50 0.08 -8.66
CA VAL A 46 -4.29 -0.71 -8.36
C VAL A 46 -3.88 -0.49 -6.90
N ILE A 47 -3.59 -1.59 -6.21
CA ILE A 47 -3.17 -1.60 -4.80
C ILE A 47 -1.78 -2.24 -4.71
N LEU A 48 -0.78 -1.44 -4.35
CA LEU A 48 0.58 -1.93 -4.10
C LEU A 48 0.75 -2.30 -2.63
N VAL A 49 1.05 -3.57 -2.35
CA VAL A 49 1.24 -4.07 -0.99
C VAL A 49 2.72 -4.03 -0.63
N THR A 50 3.07 -3.17 0.32
CA THR A 50 4.45 -2.94 0.78
C THR A 50 4.61 -3.12 2.29
N VAL A 51 3.70 -3.84 2.95
CA VAL A 51 3.80 -4.16 4.38
C VAL A 51 4.88 -5.21 4.63
N LYS A 52 5.37 -5.30 5.87
CA LYS A 52 6.22 -6.44 6.27
C LYS A 52 5.39 -7.73 6.24
N SER A 53 6.03 -8.86 5.90
CA SER A 53 5.37 -10.16 5.67
C SER A 53 4.51 -10.65 6.85
N GLY A 54 4.84 -10.24 8.08
CA GLY A 54 4.05 -10.54 9.27
C GLY A 54 2.66 -9.86 9.30
N ALA A 55 2.45 -8.82 8.49
CA ALA A 55 1.18 -8.08 8.40
C ALA A 55 0.42 -8.35 7.10
N THR A 56 0.85 -9.31 6.27
CA THR A 56 0.24 -9.59 4.96
C THR A 56 -1.23 -9.98 5.10
N GLN A 57 -1.59 -10.82 6.08
CA GLN A 57 -2.99 -11.25 6.29
C GLN A 57 -3.90 -10.10 6.75
N ASP A 58 -3.42 -9.26 7.67
CA ASP A 58 -4.16 -8.07 8.12
C ASP A 58 -4.43 -7.12 6.95
N MET A 59 -3.41 -6.89 6.10
CA MET A 59 -3.57 -6.07 4.90
C MET A 59 -4.55 -6.71 3.91
N ALA A 60 -4.48 -8.03 3.70
CA ALA A 60 -5.42 -8.75 2.85
C ALA A 60 -6.87 -8.59 3.33
N ALA A 61 -7.12 -8.65 4.64
CA ALA A 61 -8.46 -8.46 5.21
C ALA A 61 -9.00 -7.04 4.94
N LEU A 62 -8.15 -6.02 5.06
CA LEU A 62 -8.53 -4.63 4.77
C LEU A 62 -8.82 -4.41 3.27
N ILE A 63 -8.00 -5.00 2.40
CA ILE A 63 -8.23 -4.96 0.95
C ILE A 63 -9.55 -5.68 0.62
N LYS A 64 -9.77 -6.88 1.16
CA LYS A 64 -11.01 -7.64 0.93
C LYS A 64 -12.26 -6.86 1.34
N ALA A 65 -12.18 -6.11 2.45
CA ALA A 65 -13.31 -5.36 2.99
C ALA A 65 -13.67 -4.11 2.19
N HIS A 66 -12.70 -3.50 1.50
CA HIS A 66 -12.87 -2.15 0.94
C HIS A 66 -12.56 -2.04 -0.55
N ALA A 67 -11.77 -2.94 -1.13
CA ALA A 67 -11.34 -2.84 -2.51
C ALA A 67 -12.48 -3.18 -3.45
N ARG A 68 -12.48 -2.49 -4.59
CA ARG A 68 -13.35 -2.86 -5.70
C ARG A 68 -13.04 -4.31 -6.13
N PRO A 69 -14.04 -5.05 -6.62
CA PRO A 69 -13.84 -6.41 -7.12
C PRO A 69 -12.83 -6.52 -8.26
N ASP A 70 -12.69 -5.46 -9.06
CA ASP A 70 -11.83 -5.39 -10.25
C ASP A 70 -10.48 -4.69 -10.00
N ALA A 71 -10.19 -4.31 -8.75
CA ALA A 71 -8.90 -3.75 -8.39
C ALA A 71 -7.80 -4.82 -8.53
N VAL A 72 -6.64 -4.42 -9.07
CA VAL A 72 -5.45 -5.28 -9.17
C VAL A 72 -4.58 -5.08 -7.94
N VAL A 73 -4.23 -6.18 -7.27
CA VAL A 73 -3.38 -6.17 -6.09
C VAL A 73 -1.99 -6.69 -6.46
N VAL A 74 -0.96 -5.89 -6.24
CA VAL A 74 0.43 -6.25 -6.57
C VAL A 74 1.24 -6.36 -5.29
N SER A 75 1.81 -7.53 -5.04
CA SER A 75 2.76 -7.72 -3.94
C SER A 75 4.13 -7.18 -4.36
N LEU A 76 4.62 -6.16 -3.66
CA LEU A 76 6.02 -5.70 -3.77
C LEU A 76 6.83 -6.08 -2.52
N GLN A 77 6.34 -7.07 -1.78
CA GLN A 77 6.96 -7.55 -0.56
C GLN A 77 8.11 -8.50 -0.91
N ASN A 78 9.20 -8.42 -0.15
CA ASN A 78 10.26 -9.43 -0.24
C ASN A 78 9.74 -10.80 0.21
N GLY A 79 10.27 -11.88 -0.39
CA GLY A 79 9.84 -13.26 -0.15
C GLY A 79 8.94 -13.78 -1.28
N VAL A 80 8.58 -15.06 -1.22
CA VAL A 80 7.87 -15.76 -2.31
C VAL A 80 6.43 -16.13 -1.97
N ASP A 81 6.06 -16.17 -0.70
CA ASP A 81 4.77 -16.67 -0.21
C ASP A 81 3.71 -15.57 -0.04
N ASN A 82 4.11 -14.29 -0.01
CA ASN A 82 3.20 -13.19 0.29
C ASN A 82 2.08 -13.05 -0.75
N ALA A 83 2.41 -13.21 -2.04
CA ALA A 83 1.43 -13.13 -3.11
C ALA A 83 0.41 -14.27 -3.02
N ASP A 84 0.85 -15.50 -2.71
CA ASP A 84 -0.05 -16.63 -2.49
C ASP A 84 -0.96 -16.41 -1.29
N ARG A 85 -0.41 -15.86 -0.19
CA ARG A 85 -1.19 -15.50 1.01
C ARG A 85 -2.22 -14.40 0.72
N LEU A 86 -1.88 -13.42 -0.12
CA LEU A 86 -2.82 -12.40 -0.59
C LEU A 86 -3.91 -13.04 -1.47
N SER A 87 -3.53 -13.84 -2.46
CA SER A 87 -4.44 -14.52 -3.39
C SER A 87 -5.43 -15.43 -2.67
N ALA A 88 -4.96 -16.24 -1.72
CA ALA A 88 -5.81 -17.12 -0.92
C ALA A 88 -6.86 -16.34 -0.10
N ALA A 89 -6.55 -15.12 0.35
CA ALA A 89 -7.48 -14.29 1.09
C ALA A 89 -8.45 -13.50 0.17
N LEU A 90 -7.94 -13.05 -0.98
CA LEU A 90 -8.59 -12.17 -1.95
C LEU A 90 -9.26 -13.00 -3.05
N GLY A 91 -10.46 -13.50 -2.79
CA GLY A 91 -11.16 -14.38 -3.72
C GLY A 91 -11.75 -13.72 -4.98
N ARG A 92 -11.71 -12.39 -5.11
CA ARG A 92 -12.31 -11.66 -6.26
C ARG A 92 -11.28 -10.86 -7.05
N GLN A 93 -10.39 -10.17 -6.35
CA GLN A 93 -9.36 -9.32 -6.95
C GLN A 93 -8.27 -10.18 -7.60
N THR A 94 -7.72 -9.69 -8.72
CA THR A 94 -6.51 -10.28 -9.32
C THR A 94 -5.31 -9.93 -8.45
N VAL A 95 -4.49 -10.93 -8.13
CA VAL A 95 -3.24 -10.77 -7.37
C VAL A 95 -2.04 -11.07 -8.26
N LEU A 96 -1.06 -10.16 -8.28
CA LEU A 96 0.20 -10.26 -9.02
C LEU A 96 1.40 -10.22 -8.04
N ALA A 97 2.52 -10.81 -8.47
CA ALA A 97 3.79 -10.87 -7.76
C ALA A 97 4.93 -10.36 -8.64
#